data_AF-A0AAJ1UAQ9-F1
#
_entry.id   AF-A0AAJ1UAQ9-F1
#
_cell.length_a   1.000
_cell.length_b   1.000
_cell.length_c   1.000
_cell.angle_alpha   90.00
_cell.angle_beta   90.00
_cell.angle_gamma   90.00
#
_symmetry.space_group_name_H-M   'P 1'
#
loop_
_entity.id
_entity.type
_entity.pdbx_description
1 polymer ?
#
loop_
_entity_poly.entity_id
_entity_poly.type
_entity_poly.pdbx_seq_one_letter_code
_entity_poly.pdbx_strand_id
1 'polypeptide(L)'
;GIYSPPYGGNHELEVVKCHIMEYVYGDGHENKKTSYGVIPRFDIDENRVATGIYLGQADNVVADCNINLCRTGIYCGMRANRIQGNHITGGGSLDLDIYKGIEFDNAFKSSALVHNNYIDNCVLWVNCDDHPRLNKRNYLHITSNLFYRGYNHPSDGRSYSHIVINPTKPGSLLGNVHITDNLFYNQDENLEGIKPRVLDPIRVYERPDPESDETIGLNHGAIMNFRMECNQFTNQFPTFVKPMGTTVTKRVATSADKTRYVVPFKGEIPIGRLRDASVRLSATEEGEVRAPILRRILAHAVEFELMEPFDGEVLVTASTLGEPVGRFAYVVQ
;
A
#
# COMPACT_ATOMS: atom_id res chain seq x y z
N GLY A 1 -3.86 17.49 0.06
CA GLY A 1 -3.56 16.30 0.88
C GLY A 1 -4.34 16.33 2.18
N ILE A 2 -4.29 15.25 2.95
CA ILE A 2 -4.78 15.19 4.33
C ILE A 2 -3.62 15.56 5.27
N TYR A 3 -3.88 16.39 6.27
CA TYR A 3 -2.83 16.94 7.12
C TYR A 3 -3.15 16.75 8.61
N SER A 4 -2.24 16.08 9.32
CA SER A 4 -2.18 16.03 10.78
C SER A 4 -1.02 16.92 11.28
N PRO A 5 -1.28 17.91 12.16
CA PRO A 5 -0.28 18.90 12.53
C PRO A 5 0.93 18.28 13.27
N PRO A 6 2.16 18.79 13.08
CA PRO A 6 3.38 18.25 13.70
C PRO A 6 3.43 18.40 15.22
N TYR A 7 2.56 19.22 15.82
CA TYR A 7 2.52 19.49 17.26
C TYR A 7 1.09 19.32 17.79
N GLY A 8 0.95 18.63 18.92
CA GLY A 8 -0.33 18.38 19.60
C GLY A 8 -0.24 17.21 20.60
N GLY A 9 -1.31 16.96 21.36
CA GLY A 9 -1.43 15.73 22.15
C GLY A 9 -1.50 14.49 21.23
N ASN A 10 -1.30 13.28 21.75
CA ASN A 10 -1.47 12.06 20.94
C ASN A 10 -2.89 12.06 20.34
N HIS A 11 -3.03 12.32 19.04
CA HIS A 11 -4.29 12.15 18.33
C HIS A 11 -4.13 11.07 17.27
N GLU A 12 -5.07 10.13 17.28
CA GLU A 12 -5.19 9.08 16.29
C GLU A 12 -5.90 9.66 15.06
N LEU A 13 -5.17 9.86 13.95
CA LEU A 13 -5.80 10.11 12.65
C LEU A 13 -5.99 8.77 11.93
N GLU A 14 -7.23 8.46 11.59
CA GLU A 14 -7.57 7.33 10.72
C GLU A 14 -7.99 7.83 9.34
N VAL A 15 -7.26 7.42 8.32
CA VAL A 15 -7.58 7.68 6.91
C VAL A 15 -7.88 6.34 6.26
N VAL A 16 -9.12 6.14 5.83
CA VAL A 16 -9.58 4.86 5.29
C VAL A 16 -10.32 5.07 3.97
N LYS A 17 -10.02 4.25 2.95
CA LYS A 17 -10.73 4.22 1.66
C LYS A 17 -10.80 5.57 0.94
N CYS A 18 -9.71 6.34 1.01
CA CYS A 18 -9.60 7.63 0.33
C CYS A 18 -8.90 7.51 -1.03
N HIS A 19 -9.28 8.37 -1.96
CA HIS A 19 -8.57 8.54 -3.23
C HIS A 19 -7.90 9.92 -3.22
N ILE A 20 -6.58 9.95 -3.16
CA ILE A 20 -5.77 11.16 -3.12
C ILE A 20 -4.98 11.23 -4.42
N MET A 21 -5.05 12.37 -5.08
CA MET A 21 -4.32 12.60 -6.32
C MET A 21 -3.81 14.03 -6.30
N GLU A 22 -2.52 14.21 -6.61
CA GLU A 22 -2.03 15.52 -6.98
C GLU A 22 -2.49 15.78 -8.43
N TYR A 23 -3.46 16.68 -8.58
CA TYR A 23 -3.90 17.17 -9.87
C TYR A 23 -3.30 18.56 -10.06
N VAL A 24 -2.18 18.65 -10.78
CA VAL A 24 -1.62 19.96 -11.13
C VAL A 24 -2.38 20.48 -12.34
N TYR A 25 -3.41 21.27 -12.09
CA TYR A 25 -3.98 22.18 -13.08
C TYR A 25 -3.48 23.59 -12.74
N GLY A 26 -2.52 24.08 -13.53
CA GLY A 26 -2.39 25.51 -13.85
C GLY A 26 -2.07 26.56 -12.78
N ASP A 27 -2.03 26.28 -11.48
CA ASP A 27 -1.95 27.36 -10.48
C ASP A 27 -0.64 27.33 -9.68
N GLY A 28 0.27 28.26 -9.99
CA GLY A 28 1.41 28.49 -9.09
C GLY A 28 2.60 29.33 -9.57
N HIS A 29 2.68 29.73 -10.85
CA HIS A 29 3.77 30.61 -11.29
C HIS A 29 3.24 31.88 -11.96
N GLU A 30 3.50 33.02 -11.32
CA GLU A 30 3.15 34.37 -11.79
C GLU A 30 3.74 34.73 -13.18
N ASN A 31 4.66 33.93 -13.72
CA ASN A 31 5.46 34.30 -14.90
C ASN A 31 5.40 33.39 -16.13
N LYS A 32 4.43 32.47 -16.28
CA LYS A 32 4.24 31.77 -17.57
C LYS A 32 2.79 31.79 -18.06
N LYS A 33 2.44 32.92 -18.70
CA LYS A 33 1.38 33.00 -19.71
C LYS A 33 1.77 32.15 -20.92
N THR A 34 1.44 30.87 -20.95
CA THR A 34 1.19 30.16 -22.21
C THR A 34 0.62 28.78 -21.90
N SER A 35 -0.50 28.47 -22.55
CA SER A 35 -1.13 27.15 -22.65
C SER A 35 -2.03 26.68 -21.49
N TYR A 36 -3.19 27.34 -21.38
CA TYR A 36 -4.40 26.71 -20.87
C TYR A 36 -4.68 25.42 -21.65
N GLY A 37 -4.91 24.30 -20.97
CA GLY A 37 -5.28 23.02 -21.59
C GLY A 37 -4.15 22.04 -21.91
N VAL A 38 -2.90 22.33 -21.54
CA VAL A 38 -1.78 21.38 -21.68
C VAL A 38 -1.62 20.60 -20.37
N ILE A 39 -1.76 19.27 -20.45
CA ILE A 39 -1.46 18.36 -19.35
C ILE A 39 0.03 18.48 -19.02
N PRO A 40 0.43 18.86 -17.78
CA PRO A 40 1.83 18.98 -17.43
C PRO A 40 2.52 17.64 -17.62
N ARG A 41 3.78 17.68 -18.09
CA ARG A 41 4.52 16.43 -18.16
C ARG A 41 4.87 15.98 -16.73
N PHE A 42 4.28 14.86 -16.36
CA PHE A 42 4.35 14.26 -15.04
C PHE A 42 5.68 13.57 -14.73
N ASP A 43 6.60 13.54 -15.69
CA ASP A 43 7.98 13.08 -15.58
C ASP A 43 8.95 14.20 -15.14
N ILE A 44 8.48 15.45 -14.95
CA ILE A 44 9.32 16.60 -14.53
C ILE A 44 9.12 16.87 -13.03
N ASP A 45 10.20 16.82 -12.25
CA ASP A 45 10.21 16.99 -10.78
C ASP A 45 9.59 18.30 -10.29
N GLU A 46 9.97 19.42 -10.90
CA GLU A 46 9.52 20.76 -10.48
C GLU A 46 8.00 20.93 -10.52
N ASN A 47 7.31 20.10 -11.31
CA ASN A 47 5.87 20.12 -11.44
C ASN A 47 5.16 19.33 -10.33
N ARG A 48 5.88 18.72 -9.37
CA ARG A 48 5.28 17.92 -8.28
C ARG A 48 5.90 18.27 -6.94
N VAL A 49 5.06 18.79 -6.06
CA VAL A 49 5.49 19.30 -4.75
C VAL A 49 4.61 18.83 -3.60
N ALA A 50 3.45 18.23 -3.89
CA ALA A 50 2.51 17.91 -2.84
C ALA A 50 2.89 16.65 -2.05
N THR A 51 2.56 16.71 -0.77
CA THR A 51 2.42 15.53 0.08
C THR A 51 0.95 15.09 0.09
N GLY A 52 0.69 13.82 -0.21
CA GLY A 52 -0.66 13.24 -0.23
C GLY A 52 -1.28 13.20 1.16
N ILE A 53 -0.62 12.51 2.09
CA ILE A 53 -1.01 12.42 3.50
C ILE A 53 0.19 12.79 4.36
N TYR A 54 0.02 13.77 5.26
CA TYR A 54 1.04 14.17 6.22
C TYR A 54 0.61 13.74 7.63
N LEU A 55 1.36 12.82 8.23
CA LEU A 55 1.14 12.28 9.57
C LEU A 55 2.15 12.89 10.54
N GLY A 56 1.87 14.09 11.06
CA GLY A 56 2.75 14.79 12.00
C GLY A 56 2.75 14.21 13.42
N GLN A 57 1.77 13.37 13.76
CA GLN A 57 1.57 12.84 15.13
C GLN A 57 1.72 11.33 15.19
N ALA A 58 1.54 10.74 16.38
CA ALA A 58 1.68 9.31 16.61
C ALA A 58 0.36 8.54 16.46
N ASP A 59 0.46 7.21 16.40
CA ASP A 59 -0.68 6.30 16.56
C ASP A 59 -1.75 6.45 15.43
N ASN A 60 -1.34 6.78 14.20
CA ASN A 60 -2.25 6.94 13.05
C ASN A 60 -2.43 5.65 12.25
N VAL A 61 -3.53 5.58 11.50
CA VAL A 61 -3.82 4.50 10.55
C VAL A 61 -4.11 5.09 9.16
N VAL A 62 -3.42 4.57 8.14
CA VAL A 62 -3.75 4.82 6.73
C VAL A 62 -4.04 3.48 6.06
N ALA A 63 -5.29 3.26 5.70
CA ALA A 63 -5.76 1.97 5.19
C ALA A 63 -6.56 2.06 3.89
N ASP A 64 -6.33 1.11 2.99
CA ASP A 64 -7.13 0.90 1.78
C ASP A 64 -7.29 2.17 0.89
N CYS A 65 -6.29 3.05 0.88
CA CYS A 65 -6.30 4.28 0.10
C CYS A 65 -5.62 4.10 -1.26
N ASN A 66 -6.03 4.91 -2.24
CA ASN A 66 -5.32 5.05 -3.51
C ASN A 66 -4.68 6.44 -3.59
N ILE A 67 -3.35 6.51 -3.61
CA ILE A 67 -2.57 7.75 -3.55
C ILE A 67 -1.73 7.86 -4.82
N ASN A 68 -2.00 8.86 -5.64
CA ASN A 68 -1.47 8.95 -6.99
C ASN A 68 -0.72 10.26 -7.24
N LEU A 69 0.44 10.15 -7.88
CA LEU A 69 1.20 11.25 -8.50
C LEU A 69 1.70 12.32 -7.53
N CYS A 70 1.67 12.07 -6.22
CA CYS A 70 2.27 12.96 -5.23
C CYS A 70 3.80 12.84 -5.24
N ARG A 71 4.53 13.94 -4.96
CA ARG A 71 5.98 13.87 -4.67
C ARG A 71 6.27 12.96 -3.48
N THR A 72 5.50 13.17 -2.41
CA THR A 72 5.46 12.27 -1.26
C THR A 72 4.04 11.73 -1.09
N GLY A 73 3.84 10.41 -1.21
CA GLY A 73 2.51 9.81 -1.03
C GLY A 73 2.03 9.93 0.40
N ILE A 74 2.78 9.34 1.33
CA ILE A 74 2.55 9.40 2.78
C ILE A 74 3.83 9.86 3.45
N TYR A 75 3.77 10.94 4.22
CA TYR A 75 4.85 11.38 5.09
C TYR A 75 4.53 11.01 6.55
N CYS A 76 5.47 10.35 7.21
CA CYS A 76 5.38 9.92 8.60
C CYS A 76 6.38 10.69 9.47
N GLY A 77 5.87 11.62 10.27
CA GLY A 77 6.65 12.45 11.17
C GLY A 77 6.78 11.94 12.60
N MET A 78 6.13 10.82 12.98
CA MET A 78 6.13 10.31 14.36
C MET A 78 5.92 8.79 14.47
N ARG A 79 5.75 8.28 15.70
CA ARG A 79 5.73 6.84 16.03
C ARG A 79 4.37 6.17 15.82
N ALA A 80 4.40 4.84 15.86
CA ALA A 80 3.28 3.92 15.96
C ALA A 80 2.24 4.04 14.83
N ASN A 81 2.70 4.36 13.62
CA ASN A 81 1.82 4.47 12.46
C ASN A 81 1.59 3.10 11.79
N ARG A 82 0.36 2.84 11.35
CA ARG A 82 0.01 1.67 10.54
C ARG A 82 -0.37 2.11 9.13
N ILE A 83 0.36 1.61 8.13
CA ILE A 83 0.11 1.88 6.71
C ILE A 83 -0.19 0.55 6.03
N GLN A 84 -1.45 0.34 5.64
CA GLN A 84 -1.91 -0.97 5.17
C GLN A 84 -2.84 -0.94 3.96
N GLY A 85 -2.73 -1.93 3.07
CA GLY A 85 -3.72 -2.11 2.00
C GLY A 85 -3.76 -0.98 0.97
N ASN A 86 -2.80 -0.06 0.98
CA ASN A 86 -2.83 1.11 0.11
C ASN A 86 -2.23 0.79 -1.26
N HIS A 87 -2.74 1.45 -2.30
CA HIS A 87 -2.07 1.59 -3.58
C HIS A 87 -1.43 2.98 -3.64
N ILE A 88 -0.11 3.03 -3.81
CA ILE A 88 0.66 4.27 -3.84
C ILE A 88 1.48 4.27 -5.11
N THR A 89 1.26 5.24 -6.00
CA THR A 89 1.95 5.29 -7.29
C THR A 89 2.59 6.65 -7.57
N GLY A 90 3.88 6.61 -7.94
CA GLY A 90 4.60 7.76 -8.51
C GLY A 90 4.30 7.98 -9.99
N GLY A 91 3.61 7.05 -10.65
CA GLY A 91 3.32 7.12 -12.08
C GLY A 91 4.57 7.01 -12.97
N GLY A 92 4.52 7.68 -14.13
CA GLY A 92 5.36 7.37 -15.28
C GLY A 92 6.81 7.88 -15.30
N SER A 93 7.44 8.20 -14.17
CA SER A 93 8.70 8.97 -14.20
C SER A 93 9.96 8.14 -14.43
N LEU A 94 10.86 8.70 -15.25
CA LEU A 94 12.19 8.19 -15.56
C LEU A 94 13.22 8.44 -14.44
N ASP A 95 13.00 9.46 -13.62
CA ASP A 95 13.91 9.81 -12.55
C ASP A 95 13.64 8.99 -11.28
N LEU A 96 14.69 8.28 -10.83
CA LEU A 96 14.61 7.18 -9.87
C LEU A 96 14.31 7.61 -8.42
N ASP A 97 14.78 8.77 -8.00
CA ASP A 97 14.86 9.13 -6.58
C ASP A 97 13.82 10.18 -6.15
N ILE A 98 12.89 10.51 -7.05
CA ILE A 98 12.04 11.70 -6.90
C ILE A 98 10.76 11.41 -6.11
N TYR A 99 10.17 10.24 -6.31
CA TYR A 99 8.85 9.91 -5.76
C TYR A 99 8.97 9.04 -4.52
N LYS A 100 8.73 9.67 -3.37
CA LYS A 100 8.70 8.99 -2.09
C LYS A 100 7.28 8.50 -1.84
N GLY A 101 6.98 7.26 -2.21
CA GLY A 101 5.66 6.68 -1.95
C GLY A 101 5.31 6.75 -0.47
N ILE A 102 6.26 6.36 0.37
CA ILE A 102 6.20 6.53 1.82
C ILE A 102 7.52 7.13 2.27
N GLU A 103 7.48 8.22 3.05
CA GLU A 103 8.64 8.83 3.66
C GLU A 103 8.53 8.75 5.19
N PHE A 104 9.54 8.17 5.82
CA PHE A 104 9.73 8.22 7.26
C PHE A 104 10.72 9.32 7.61
N ASP A 105 10.24 10.30 8.37
CA ASP A 105 11.13 11.18 9.12
C ASP A 105 11.56 10.48 10.41
N ASN A 106 12.78 10.78 10.83
CA ASN A 106 13.43 10.14 11.96
C ASN A 106 13.91 11.16 12.99
N ALA A 107 13.61 12.44 12.77
CA ALA A 107 13.74 13.47 13.80
C ALA A 107 12.86 13.16 15.04
N PHE A 108 11.86 12.28 14.91
CA PHE A 108 10.99 11.83 15.99
C PHE A 108 10.88 10.30 16.00
N LYS A 109 10.64 9.73 17.19
CA LYS A 109 10.51 8.27 17.45
C LYS A 109 9.75 7.61 16.29
N SER A 110 10.36 6.72 15.52
CA SER A 110 9.70 6.12 14.35
C SER A 110 9.50 4.62 14.57
N SER A 111 8.32 4.25 15.05
CA SER A 111 7.80 2.90 14.89
C SER A 111 6.70 2.91 13.84
N ALA A 112 6.72 1.97 12.91
CA ALA A 112 5.68 1.86 11.90
C ALA A 112 5.54 0.43 11.41
N LEU A 113 4.30 0.04 11.09
CA LEU A 113 3.99 -1.18 10.38
C LEU A 113 3.50 -0.82 8.98
N VAL A 114 4.28 -1.19 7.97
CA VAL A 114 3.94 -1.04 6.54
C VAL A 114 3.63 -2.42 6.01
N HIS A 115 2.36 -2.71 5.73
CA HIS A 115 2.00 -4.05 5.27
C HIS A 115 0.90 -4.12 4.22
N ASN A 116 1.01 -5.11 3.34
CA ASN A 116 -0.01 -5.39 2.33
C ASN A 116 -0.30 -4.18 1.41
N ASN A 117 0.69 -3.32 1.18
CA ASN A 117 0.58 -2.20 0.25
C ASN A 117 1.09 -2.59 -1.14
N TYR A 118 0.53 -1.97 -2.16
CA TYR A 118 1.05 -1.95 -3.51
C TYR A 118 1.75 -0.61 -3.76
N ILE A 119 3.08 -0.65 -3.82
CA ILE A 119 3.97 0.52 -3.98
C ILE A 119 4.53 0.47 -5.40
N ASP A 120 4.01 1.33 -6.26
CA ASP A 120 4.22 1.33 -7.70
C ASP A 120 5.04 2.54 -8.14
N ASN A 121 6.16 2.32 -8.84
CA ASN A 121 6.99 3.36 -9.43
C ASN A 121 7.38 4.49 -8.43
N CYS A 122 7.58 4.14 -7.17
CA CYS A 122 8.01 5.03 -6.12
C CYS A 122 8.80 4.28 -5.05
N VAL A 123 9.53 5.02 -4.21
CA VAL A 123 10.40 4.46 -3.18
C VAL A 123 9.79 4.60 -1.79
N LEU A 124 10.11 3.64 -0.91
CA LEU A 124 9.97 3.81 0.53
C LEU A 124 11.27 4.44 1.04
N TRP A 125 11.16 5.68 1.52
CA TRP A 125 12.29 6.49 1.95
C TRP A 125 12.40 6.53 3.47
N VAL A 126 13.56 6.15 4.02
CA VAL A 126 13.82 6.13 5.46
C VAL A 126 14.94 7.10 5.78
N ASN A 127 14.60 8.26 6.33
CA ASN A 127 15.62 9.16 6.87
C ASN A 127 16.22 8.54 8.14
N CYS A 128 17.51 8.74 8.40
CA CYS A 128 18.21 8.22 9.57
C CYS A 128 19.07 9.31 10.18
N ASP A 129 19.06 9.44 11.50
CA ASP A 129 19.83 10.47 12.20
C ASP A 129 20.70 9.85 13.32
N ASP A 130 21.59 10.61 13.96
CA ASP A 130 22.48 10.10 15.02
C ASP A 130 21.84 10.08 16.43
N HIS A 131 20.61 10.61 16.59
CA HIS A 131 20.05 10.89 17.91
C HIS A 131 19.86 9.61 18.77
N PRO A 132 20.71 9.37 19.79
CA PRO A 132 20.93 8.04 20.35
C PRO A 132 19.76 7.52 21.19
N ARG A 133 18.88 8.39 21.70
CA ARG A 133 17.67 8.00 22.45
C ARG A 133 16.47 7.69 21.55
N LEU A 134 16.42 8.28 20.37
CA LEU A 134 15.28 8.18 19.45
C LEU A 134 15.51 7.03 18.48
N ASN A 135 16.70 6.96 17.88
CA ASN A 135 16.99 5.99 16.83
C ASN A 135 17.30 4.57 17.31
N LYS A 136 17.63 4.39 18.60
CA LYS A 136 17.73 3.04 19.23
C LYS A 136 16.37 2.37 19.46
N ARG A 137 15.27 3.12 19.37
CA ARG A 137 13.90 2.62 19.59
C ARG A 137 13.05 2.69 18.31
N ASN A 138 13.69 2.81 17.16
CA ASN A 138 12.97 2.64 15.91
C ASN A 138 12.51 1.18 15.81
N TYR A 139 11.27 0.99 15.37
CA TYR A 139 10.67 -0.32 15.15
C TYR A 139 9.91 -0.25 13.84
N LEU A 140 10.62 -0.44 12.73
CA LEU A 140 10.05 -0.38 11.41
C LEU A 140 9.87 -1.79 10.89
N HIS A 141 8.63 -2.20 10.66
CA HIS A 141 8.32 -3.50 10.07
C HIS A 141 7.64 -3.29 8.71
N ILE A 142 8.31 -3.73 7.66
CA ILE A 142 7.86 -3.67 6.27
C ILE A 142 7.60 -5.10 5.81
N THR A 143 6.34 -5.47 5.63
CA THR A 143 6.01 -6.87 5.31
C THR A 143 4.84 -7.07 4.37
N SER A 144 4.88 -8.14 3.57
CA SER A 144 3.79 -8.52 2.69
C SER A 144 3.41 -7.42 1.68
N ASN A 145 4.35 -6.53 1.33
CA ASN A 145 4.11 -5.49 0.33
C ASN A 145 4.54 -5.97 -1.06
N LEU A 146 3.87 -5.44 -2.08
CA LEU A 146 4.32 -5.52 -3.46
C LEU A 146 5.01 -4.21 -3.81
N PHE A 147 6.30 -4.29 -4.08
CA PHE A 147 7.10 -3.22 -4.64
C PHE A 147 7.26 -3.47 -6.14
N TYR A 148 6.79 -2.53 -6.94
CA TYR A 148 6.79 -2.65 -8.40
C TYR A 148 7.47 -1.46 -9.05
N ARG A 149 8.34 -1.76 -10.02
CA ARG A 149 8.89 -0.77 -10.94
C ARG A 149 8.52 -1.15 -12.37
N GLY A 150 7.69 -0.31 -13.00
CA GLY A 150 7.32 -0.42 -14.41
C GLY A 150 8.39 0.14 -15.35
N TYR A 151 8.01 0.38 -16.60
CA TYR A 151 8.89 0.66 -17.74
C TYR A 151 9.74 1.94 -17.69
N ASN A 152 9.55 2.81 -16.69
CA ASN A 152 10.13 4.15 -16.71
C ASN A 152 11.51 4.17 -16.06
N HIS A 153 12.45 3.40 -16.60
CA HIS A 153 13.80 3.34 -16.08
C HIS A 153 14.72 4.36 -16.76
N PRO A 154 15.70 4.96 -16.05
CA PRO A 154 16.67 5.80 -16.70
C PRO A 154 17.54 4.95 -17.63
N SER A 155 17.80 5.51 -18.81
CA SER A 155 18.55 4.86 -19.88
C SER A 155 20.04 4.67 -19.56
N ASP A 156 20.53 5.26 -18.48
CA ASP A 156 21.93 5.18 -18.05
C ASP A 156 22.28 3.89 -17.29
N GLY A 157 21.31 3.00 -17.08
CA GLY A 157 21.52 1.69 -16.48
C GLY A 157 21.76 1.73 -14.96
N ARG A 158 21.50 2.86 -14.29
CA ARG A 158 21.54 2.92 -12.82
C ARG A 158 20.57 1.92 -12.20
N SER A 159 20.99 1.33 -11.08
CA SER A 159 20.14 0.46 -10.27
C SER A 159 19.01 1.28 -9.63
N TYR A 160 17.84 0.66 -9.54
CA TYR A 160 16.70 1.19 -8.78
C TYR A 160 16.54 0.39 -7.50
N SER A 161 16.32 1.11 -6.39
CA SER A 161 16.06 0.51 -5.09
C SER A 161 14.70 0.92 -4.60
N HIS A 162 13.90 -0.06 -4.22
CA HIS A 162 12.53 0.14 -3.73
C HIS A 162 12.49 0.73 -2.33
N ILE A 163 13.52 0.46 -1.54
CA ILE A 163 13.71 1.02 -0.22
C ILE A 163 15.03 1.80 -0.23
N VAL A 164 14.97 3.05 0.22
CA VAL A 164 16.14 3.93 0.31
C VAL A 164 16.34 4.32 1.76
N ILE A 165 17.55 4.06 2.27
CA ILE A 165 17.98 4.47 3.61
C ILE A 165 18.86 5.70 3.46
N ASN A 166 18.41 6.84 3.99
CA ASN A 166 19.07 8.13 3.85
C ASN A 166 19.66 8.60 5.18
N PRO A 167 20.97 8.44 5.42
CA PRO A 167 21.64 9.04 6.57
C PRO A 167 21.66 10.58 6.44
N THR A 168 21.14 11.29 7.43
CA THR A 168 20.99 12.75 7.39
C THR A 168 22.24 13.50 7.86
N LYS A 169 23.16 12.82 8.55
CA LYS A 169 24.48 13.33 8.94
C LYS A 169 25.46 12.20 9.30
N PRO A 170 26.79 12.47 9.39
CA PRO A 170 27.75 11.49 9.88
C PRO A 170 27.35 10.89 11.24
N GLY A 171 27.52 9.58 11.40
CA GLY A 171 27.14 8.87 12.64
C GLY A 171 25.66 8.52 12.77
N SER A 172 24.86 8.72 11.72
CA SER A 172 23.46 8.30 11.69
C SER A 172 23.29 6.81 12.02
N LEU A 173 22.27 6.50 12.84
CA LEU A 173 21.97 5.16 13.33
C LEU A 173 20.59 4.70 12.87
N LEU A 174 20.44 3.40 12.61
CA LEU A 174 19.15 2.78 12.28
C LEU A 174 19.01 1.45 13.05
N GLY A 175 17.95 1.31 13.85
CA GLY A 175 17.72 0.14 14.69
C GLY A 175 16.38 -0.54 14.44
N ASN A 176 16.33 -1.86 14.67
CA ASN A 176 15.15 -2.74 14.65
C ASN A 176 14.25 -2.56 13.41
N VAL A 177 14.87 -2.72 12.24
CA VAL A 177 14.17 -2.71 10.95
C VAL A 177 14.01 -4.14 10.47
N HIS A 178 12.76 -4.57 10.28
CA HIS A 178 12.41 -5.89 9.80
C HIS A 178 11.74 -5.77 8.42
N ILE A 179 12.30 -6.43 7.42
CA ILE A 179 11.79 -6.43 6.04
C ILE A 179 11.54 -7.88 5.65
N THR A 180 10.28 -8.31 5.67
CA THR A 180 9.95 -9.74 5.48
C THR A 180 8.77 -9.96 4.54
N ASP A 181 8.81 -11.06 3.78
CA ASP A 181 7.67 -11.52 2.97
C ASP A 181 7.20 -10.50 1.91
N ASN A 182 8.08 -9.61 1.45
CA ASN A 182 7.76 -8.66 0.39
C ASN A 182 8.11 -9.26 -0.98
N LEU A 183 7.40 -8.80 -2.01
CA LEU A 183 7.70 -9.08 -3.40
C LEU A 183 8.25 -7.82 -4.06
N PHE A 184 9.47 -7.90 -4.58
CA PHE A 184 10.12 -6.86 -5.35
C PHE A 184 10.15 -7.28 -6.82
N TYR A 185 9.45 -6.53 -7.66
CA TYR A 185 9.36 -6.78 -9.08
C TYR A 185 9.82 -5.58 -9.90
N ASN A 186 10.82 -5.80 -10.76
CA ASN A 186 11.25 -4.82 -11.76
C ASN A 186 10.95 -5.32 -13.16
N GLN A 187 10.19 -4.54 -13.92
CA GLN A 187 9.89 -4.86 -15.30
C GLN A 187 11.04 -4.42 -16.22
N ASP A 188 12.01 -5.33 -16.40
CA ASP A 188 13.16 -5.15 -17.30
C ASP A 188 12.96 -5.81 -18.68
N GLU A 189 11.86 -6.55 -18.85
CA GLU A 189 11.59 -7.50 -19.94
C GLU A 189 11.55 -6.88 -21.34
N ASN A 190 11.34 -5.56 -21.44
CA ASN A 190 11.19 -4.83 -22.71
C ASN A 190 12.38 -3.91 -23.05
N LEU A 191 13.49 -4.01 -22.32
CA LEU A 191 14.67 -3.19 -22.54
C LEU A 191 15.64 -3.89 -23.50
N GLU A 192 15.38 -3.85 -24.80
CA GLU A 192 16.31 -4.36 -25.81
C GLU A 192 17.69 -3.68 -25.68
N GLY A 193 18.75 -4.49 -25.55
CA GLY A 193 20.13 -4.01 -25.48
C GLY A 193 20.61 -3.48 -24.11
N ILE A 194 19.76 -3.47 -23.08
CA ILE A 194 20.16 -3.09 -21.71
C ILE A 194 20.61 -4.34 -20.95
N LYS A 195 21.77 -4.24 -20.28
CA LYS A 195 22.30 -5.33 -19.45
C LYS A 195 21.28 -5.67 -18.35
N PRO A 196 21.02 -6.97 -18.06
CA PRO A 196 20.23 -7.36 -16.91
C PRO A 196 20.76 -6.64 -15.66
N ARG A 197 19.90 -5.88 -14.98
CA ARG A 197 20.32 -5.13 -13.80
C ARG A 197 20.33 -6.03 -12.58
N VAL A 198 21.31 -5.79 -11.71
CA VAL A 198 21.32 -6.39 -10.39
C VAL A 198 20.16 -5.77 -9.62
N LEU A 199 19.24 -6.62 -9.16
CA LEU A 199 18.18 -6.19 -8.25
C LEU A 199 18.82 -5.82 -6.91
N ASP A 200 18.88 -4.52 -6.65
CA ASP A 200 19.31 -3.98 -5.36
C ASP A 200 18.10 -3.37 -4.65
N PRO A 201 17.29 -4.18 -3.96
CA PRO A 201 16.00 -3.76 -3.42
C PRO A 201 16.12 -2.68 -2.35
N ILE A 202 17.28 -2.58 -1.70
CA ILE A 202 17.55 -1.64 -0.62
C ILE A 202 18.88 -0.98 -0.87
N ARG A 203 18.89 0.36 -0.97
CA ARG A 203 20.11 1.15 -1.10
C ARG A 203 20.29 2.09 0.08
N VAL A 204 21.53 2.26 0.49
CA VAL A 204 21.92 3.41 1.32
C VAL A 204 22.22 4.58 0.38
N TYR A 205 21.55 5.71 0.59
CA TYR A 205 21.76 6.91 -0.20
C TYR A 205 23.03 7.61 0.29
N GLU A 206 24.14 7.35 -0.41
CA GLU A 206 25.39 8.06 -0.19
C GLU A 206 25.25 9.47 -0.78
N ARG A 207 25.28 10.48 0.09
CA ARG A 207 25.26 11.89 -0.31
C ARG A 207 26.57 12.58 0.09
N PRO A 208 27.05 13.59 -0.64
CA PRO A 208 28.14 14.43 -0.18
C PRO A 208 27.77 15.08 1.16
N ASP A 209 28.72 15.12 2.09
CA ASP A 209 28.58 15.92 3.29
C ASP A 209 28.60 17.41 2.91
N PRO A 210 27.59 18.21 3.27
CA PRO A 210 27.64 19.66 3.00
C PRO A 210 28.78 20.36 3.74
N GLU A 211 29.36 19.75 4.78
CA GLU A 211 30.44 20.31 5.60
C GLU A 211 31.82 19.70 5.29
N SER A 212 31.91 18.69 4.41
CA SER A 212 33.18 18.04 4.04
C SER A 212 33.18 17.44 2.63
N ASP A 213 34.35 17.13 2.07
CA ASP A 213 34.47 16.43 0.78
C ASP A 213 34.17 14.92 0.90
N GLU A 214 33.75 14.45 2.08
CA GLU A 214 33.44 13.05 2.35
C GLU A 214 31.99 12.71 1.99
N THR A 215 31.72 11.44 1.69
CA THR A 215 30.35 10.95 1.53
C THR A 215 29.77 10.57 2.90
N ILE A 216 28.58 11.07 3.19
CA ILE A 216 27.78 10.60 4.32
C ILE A 216 27.29 9.19 3.97
N GLY A 217 28.05 8.20 4.40
CA GLY A 217 27.65 6.80 4.41
C GLY A 217 26.91 6.44 5.70
N LEU A 218 26.13 5.37 5.66
CA LEU A 218 25.64 4.73 6.87
C LEU A 218 26.76 3.86 7.45
N ASN A 219 27.13 4.09 8.71
CA ASN A 219 28.11 3.20 9.36
C ASN A 219 27.49 1.80 9.49
N HIS A 220 28.06 0.78 8.85
CA HIS A 220 27.50 -0.58 8.89
C HIS A 220 27.39 -1.14 10.32
N GLY A 221 28.24 -0.69 11.26
CA GLY A 221 28.14 -1.02 12.69
C GLY A 221 27.03 -0.27 13.45
N ALA A 222 26.37 0.70 12.81
CA ALA A 222 25.26 1.49 13.34
C ALA A 222 23.87 0.91 13.01
N ILE A 223 23.82 -0.13 12.17
CA ILE A 223 22.60 -0.86 11.87
C ILE A 223 22.41 -1.96 12.92
N MET A 224 21.52 -1.73 13.88
CA MET A 224 21.27 -2.68 14.97
C MET A 224 19.99 -3.48 14.70
N ASN A 225 20.03 -4.81 14.86
CA ASN A 225 18.87 -5.71 14.72
C ASN A 225 18.12 -5.55 13.37
N PHE A 226 18.85 -5.42 12.28
CA PHE A 226 18.25 -5.43 10.94
C PHE A 226 18.02 -6.86 10.48
N ARG A 227 16.81 -7.14 9.99
CA ARG A 227 16.40 -8.48 9.54
C ARG A 227 15.75 -8.41 8.18
N MET A 228 16.26 -9.17 7.23
CA MET A 228 15.73 -9.28 5.88
C MET A 228 15.61 -10.74 5.48
N GLU A 229 14.38 -11.25 5.41
CA GLU A 229 14.12 -12.68 5.22
C GLU A 229 12.85 -12.90 4.40
N CYS A 230 12.74 -14.05 3.73
CA CYS A 230 11.54 -14.47 2.99
C CYS A 230 11.05 -13.49 1.90
N ASN A 231 11.89 -12.56 1.46
CA ASN A 231 11.57 -11.64 0.38
C ASN A 231 11.84 -12.30 -0.99
N GLN A 232 11.01 -11.98 -1.97
CA GLN A 232 11.16 -12.47 -3.35
C GLN A 232 11.61 -11.33 -4.26
N PHE A 233 12.61 -11.60 -5.09
CA PHE A 233 13.16 -10.68 -6.07
C PHE A 233 12.98 -11.30 -7.45
N THR A 234 12.24 -10.62 -8.33
CA THR A 234 11.95 -11.15 -9.66
C THR A 234 11.95 -10.05 -10.71
N ASN A 235 12.37 -10.41 -11.92
CA ASN A 235 12.19 -9.59 -13.13
C ASN A 235 11.11 -10.17 -14.04
N GLN A 236 10.42 -11.24 -13.62
CA GLN A 236 9.27 -11.78 -14.30
C GLN A 236 8.01 -11.16 -13.70
N PHE A 237 7.12 -10.65 -14.56
CA PHE A 237 5.83 -10.15 -14.12
C PHE A 237 5.20 -11.15 -13.16
N PRO A 238 4.77 -10.72 -11.96
CA PRO A 238 4.07 -11.61 -11.06
C PRO A 238 2.88 -12.15 -11.84
N THR A 239 2.95 -13.42 -12.19
CA THR A 239 1.79 -14.15 -12.68
C THR A 239 0.91 -14.31 -11.46
N PHE A 240 0.14 -13.26 -11.17
CA PHE A 240 -0.97 -13.35 -10.26
C PHE A 240 -1.91 -14.35 -10.90
N VAL A 241 -1.84 -15.60 -10.42
CA VAL A 241 -2.87 -16.56 -10.78
C VAL A 241 -4.23 -15.96 -10.38
N LYS A 242 -4.30 -15.11 -9.33
CA LYS A 242 -5.48 -14.32 -8.89
C LYS A 242 -5.12 -13.10 -7.99
N PRO A 243 -5.90 -11.99 -7.97
CA PRO A 243 -5.58 -10.72 -7.28
C PRO A 243 -5.63 -10.74 -5.74
N MET A 244 -4.80 -9.92 -5.08
CA MET A 244 -4.57 -9.87 -3.61
C MET A 244 -5.77 -9.41 -2.76
N GLY A 245 -6.75 -8.75 -3.36
CA GLY A 245 -8.07 -8.49 -2.78
C GLY A 245 -9.11 -9.11 -3.69
N THR A 246 -9.82 -10.13 -3.21
CA THR A 246 -10.79 -10.84 -4.06
C THR A 246 -12.17 -10.75 -3.43
N THR A 247 -13.11 -10.19 -4.20
CA THR A 247 -14.55 -10.30 -3.92
C THR A 247 -15.12 -11.29 -4.92
N VAL A 248 -15.76 -12.34 -4.44
CA VAL A 248 -16.31 -13.41 -5.28
C VAL A 248 -17.79 -13.56 -4.97
N THR A 249 -18.61 -13.69 -6.01
CA THR A 249 -20.04 -13.96 -5.89
C THR A 249 -20.35 -15.34 -6.46
N LYS A 250 -21.07 -16.15 -5.69
CA LYS A 250 -21.58 -17.45 -6.11
C LYS A 250 -23.09 -17.46 -6.15
N ARG A 251 -23.65 -18.07 -7.19
CA ARG A 251 -25.03 -18.54 -7.20
C ARG A 251 -25.12 -19.85 -6.41
N VAL A 252 -26.05 -19.91 -5.48
CA VAL A 252 -26.33 -21.10 -4.66
C VAL A 252 -27.62 -21.70 -5.16
N ALA A 253 -27.57 -22.97 -5.57
CA ALA A 253 -28.78 -23.73 -5.86
C ALA A 253 -29.50 -24.01 -4.53
N THR A 254 -30.71 -23.48 -4.38
CA THR A 254 -31.59 -23.79 -3.26
C THR A 254 -32.36 -25.08 -3.52
N SER A 255 -32.89 -25.66 -2.46
CA SER A 255 -33.77 -26.82 -2.51
C SER A 255 -34.91 -26.60 -1.53
N ALA A 256 -36.12 -27.03 -1.91
CA ALA A 256 -37.33 -26.88 -1.11
C ALA A 256 -37.24 -27.53 0.29
N ASP A 257 -36.33 -28.47 0.49
CA ASP A 257 -36.19 -29.19 1.76
C ASP A 257 -34.99 -28.72 2.60
N LYS A 258 -34.33 -27.63 2.19
CA LYS A 258 -33.07 -27.18 2.81
C LYS A 258 -33.12 -25.70 3.16
N THR A 259 -32.94 -25.39 4.43
CA THR A 259 -32.85 -24.02 4.95
C THR A 259 -31.42 -23.61 5.29
N ARG A 260 -30.51 -24.55 5.57
CA ARG A 260 -29.13 -24.23 5.98
C ARG A 260 -28.11 -24.52 4.89
N TYR A 261 -27.23 -23.56 4.63
CA TYR A 261 -26.29 -23.61 3.52
C TYR A 261 -24.87 -23.26 3.99
N VAL A 262 -23.90 -24.04 3.48
CA VAL A 262 -22.48 -23.76 3.61
C VAL A 262 -21.91 -23.61 2.21
N VAL A 263 -21.43 -22.41 1.89
CA VAL A 263 -20.92 -22.06 0.57
C VAL A 263 -19.40 -22.01 0.63
N PRO A 264 -18.70 -22.99 0.04
CA PRO A 264 -17.24 -22.98 0.03
C PRO A 264 -16.71 -22.02 -1.04
N PHE A 265 -15.67 -21.27 -0.70
CA PHE A 265 -14.90 -20.41 -1.61
C PHE A 265 -13.44 -20.87 -1.77
N LYS A 266 -13.14 -22.09 -1.31
CA LYS A 266 -11.81 -22.70 -1.43
C LYS A 266 -11.42 -22.84 -2.91
N GLY A 267 -10.26 -22.31 -3.27
CA GLY A 267 -9.74 -22.29 -4.64
C GLY A 267 -10.19 -21.08 -5.47
N GLU A 268 -11.19 -20.33 -5.02
CA GLU A 268 -11.61 -19.05 -5.62
C GLU A 268 -11.02 -17.86 -4.90
N ILE A 269 -10.76 -18.02 -3.60
CA ILE A 269 -9.99 -17.08 -2.80
C ILE A 269 -8.53 -17.55 -2.78
N PRO A 270 -7.58 -16.75 -3.27
CA PRO A 270 -6.22 -17.23 -3.54
C PRO A 270 -5.33 -17.16 -2.29
N ILE A 271 -5.50 -16.11 -1.49
CA ILE A 271 -4.68 -15.79 -0.33
C ILE A 271 -5.59 -15.19 0.74
N GLY A 272 -5.34 -15.53 2.01
CA GLY A 272 -6.02 -14.94 3.16
C GLY A 272 -7.32 -15.65 3.58
N ARG A 273 -7.93 -15.13 4.64
CA ARG A 273 -9.22 -15.61 5.18
C ARG A 273 -10.33 -14.64 4.79
N LEU A 274 -11.53 -15.17 4.57
CA LEU A 274 -12.72 -14.34 4.43
C LEU A 274 -12.90 -13.41 5.63
N ARG A 275 -13.23 -12.16 5.34
CA ARG A 275 -13.49 -11.13 6.34
C ARG A 275 -14.92 -10.62 6.25
N ASP A 276 -15.45 -10.43 5.06
CA ASP A 276 -16.81 -9.94 4.84
C ASP A 276 -17.62 -10.96 3.99
N ALA A 277 -18.93 -10.98 4.22
CA ALA A 277 -19.87 -11.76 3.43
C ALA A 277 -21.28 -11.13 3.44
N SER A 278 -21.96 -11.24 2.31
CA SER A 278 -23.37 -10.87 2.16
C SER A 278 -24.14 -11.93 1.38
N VAL A 279 -25.39 -12.16 1.79
CA VAL A 279 -26.33 -13.04 1.09
C VAL A 279 -27.45 -12.19 0.52
N ARG A 280 -27.73 -12.34 -0.76
CA ARG A 280 -28.84 -11.70 -1.48
C ARG A 280 -29.80 -12.77 -1.98
N LEU A 281 -31.09 -12.49 -1.83
CA LEU A 281 -32.18 -13.30 -2.35
C LEU A 281 -32.85 -12.49 -3.47
N SER A 282 -33.15 -13.13 -4.59
CA SER A 282 -33.93 -12.56 -5.69
C SER A 282 -35.07 -13.52 -6.00
N ALA A 283 -36.30 -13.10 -5.71
CA ALA A 283 -37.50 -13.87 -6.05
C ALA A 283 -37.95 -13.53 -7.48
N THR A 284 -38.57 -14.48 -8.16
CA THR A 284 -39.13 -14.30 -9.50
C THR A 284 -40.60 -13.87 -9.49
N GLU A 285 -41.26 -13.94 -8.33
CA GLU A 285 -42.66 -13.56 -8.13
C GLU A 285 -42.78 -12.59 -6.94
N GLU A 286 -43.78 -11.69 -6.99
CA GLU A 286 -44.10 -10.80 -5.87
C GLU A 286 -44.56 -11.63 -4.66
N GLY A 287 -43.76 -11.62 -3.60
CA GLY A 287 -44.06 -12.29 -2.34
C GLY A 287 -43.19 -11.77 -1.21
N GLU A 288 -43.64 -11.95 0.04
CA GLU A 288 -42.80 -11.65 1.20
C GLU A 288 -41.63 -12.63 1.28
N VAL A 289 -40.40 -12.13 1.14
CA VAL A 289 -39.18 -12.91 1.29
C VAL A 289 -38.53 -12.57 2.62
N ARG A 290 -38.37 -13.54 3.51
CA ARG A 290 -37.67 -13.33 4.77
C ARG A 290 -36.16 -13.21 4.56
N ALA A 291 -35.56 -12.25 5.26
CA ALA A 291 -34.12 -12.03 5.20
C ALA A 291 -33.34 -13.29 5.63
N PRO A 292 -32.26 -13.65 4.92
CA PRO A 292 -31.41 -14.77 5.31
C PRO A 292 -30.62 -14.40 6.58
N ILE A 293 -30.32 -15.39 7.40
CA ILE A 293 -29.47 -15.25 8.59
C ILE A 293 -28.05 -15.70 8.23
N LEU A 294 -27.11 -14.76 8.21
CA LEU A 294 -25.69 -15.08 8.12
C LEU A 294 -25.23 -15.63 9.47
N ARG A 295 -24.90 -16.92 9.53
CA ARG A 295 -24.52 -17.59 10.76
C ARG A 295 -23.03 -17.41 11.07
N ARG A 296 -22.18 -17.63 10.08
CA ARG A 296 -20.73 -17.62 10.29
C ARG A 296 -19.95 -17.32 9.01
N ILE A 297 -18.89 -16.53 9.16
CA ILE A 297 -17.82 -16.42 8.17
C ILE A 297 -16.68 -17.33 8.66
N LEU A 298 -16.46 -18.42 7.93
CA LEU A 298 -15.33 -19.32 8.12
C LEU A 298 -14.15 -18.86 7.27
N ALA A 299 -12.96 -19.38 7.54
CA ALA A 299 -11.74 -18.97 6.82
C ALA A 299 -11.90 -18.97 5.28
N HIS A 300 -12.64 -19.94 4.73
CA HIS A 300 -12.87 -20.08 3.28
C HIS A 300 -14.30 -20.51 2.93
N ALA A 301 -15.27 -20.25 3.81
CA ALA A 301 -16.66 -20.59 3.56
C ALA A 301 -17.60 -19.60 4.25
N VAL A 302 -18.79 -19.45 3.69
CA VAL A 302 -19.87 -18.66 4.28
C VAL A 302 -21.00 -19.60 4.66
N GLU A 303 -21.44 -19.51 5.91
CA GLU A 303 -22.58 -20.25 6.43
C GLU A 303 -23.76 -19.32 6.64
N PHE A 304 -24.90 -19.66 6.05
CA PHE A 304 -26.13 -18.92 6.21
C PHE A 304 -27.34 -19.85 6.28
N GLU A 305 -28.47 -19.28 6.72
CA GLU A 305 -29.73 -19.97 6.87
C GLU A 305 -30.86 -19.12 6.27
N LEU A 306 -31.77 -19.79 5.57
CA LEU A 306 -33.03 -19.24 5.11
C LEU A 306 -34.10 -19.56 6.14
N MET A 307 -34.95 -18.59 6.47
CA MET A 307 -36.02 -18.79 7.45
C MET A 307 -37.11 -19.74 6.97
N GLU A 308 -37.22 -19.89 5.65
CA GLU A 308 -38.16 -20.77 4.97
C GLU A 308 -37.52 -21.27 3.65
N PRO A 309 -38.01 -22.38 3.09
CA PRO A 309 -37.63 -22.79 1.74
C PRO A 309 -37.82 -21.66 0.73
N PHE A 310 -36.82 -21.42 -0.10
CA PHE A 310 -36.83 -20.33 -1.06
C PHE A 310 -36.65 -20.88 -2.48
N ASP A 311 -37.66 -20.65 -3.32
CA ASP A 311 -37.64 -20.95 -4.74
C ASP A 311 -37.31 -19.67 -5.51
N GLY A 312 -36.03 -19.43 -5.72
CA GLY A 312 -35.50 -18.20 -6.30
C GLY A 312 -33.98 -18.19 -6.35
N GLU A 313 -33.39 -17.10 -6.84
CA GLU A 313 -31.94 -17.00 -6.94
C GLU A 313 -31.32 -16.55 -5.62
N VAL A 314 -30.35 -17.32 -5.12
CA VAL A 314 -29.55 -16.96 -3.96
C VAL A 314 -28.12 -16.66 -4.39
N LEU A 315 -27.69 -15.42 -4.14
CA LEU A 315 -26.33 -14.96 -4.42
C LEU A 315 -25.58 -14.75 -3.11
N VAL A 316 -24.42 -15.39 -2.98
CA VAL A 316 -23.53 -15.20 -1.83
C VAL A 316 -22.26 -14.54 -2.30
N THR A 317 -22.03 -13.32 -1.83
CA THR A 317 -20.81 -12.56 -2.07
C THR A 317 -19.91 -12.64 -0.84
N ALA A 318 -18.64 -12.94 -1.03
CA ALA A 318 -17.66 -13.03 0.04
C ALA A 318 -16.37 -12.29 -0.34
N SER A 319 -15.71 -11.67 0.64
CA SER A 319 -14.53 -10.84 0.43
C SER A 319 -13.40 -11.13 1.43
N THR A 320 -12.17 -11.05 0.95
CA THR A 320 -10.97 -11.00 1.82
C THR A 320 -10.69 -9.59 2.35
N LEU A 321 -11.38 -8.58 1.81
CA LEU A 321 -11.28 -7.17 2.19
C LEU A 321 -12.38 -6.80 3.20
N GLY A 322 -12.08 -5.86 4.10
CA GLY A 322 -13.02 -5.34 5.09
C GLY A 322 -12.81 -5.83 6.53
N GLU A 323 -13.55 -5.23 7.45
CA GLU A 323 -13.68 -5.69 8.83
C GLU A 323 -14.56 -6.94 8.90
N PRO A 324 -14.41 -7.80 9.92
CA PRO A 324 -15.27 -8.95 10.16
C PRO A 324 -16.70 -8.51 10.50
N VAL A 325 -17.45 -8.09 9.50
CA VAL A 325 -18.82 -7.59 9.63
C VAL A 325 -19.70 -8.37 8.67
N GLY A 326 -20.72 -9.04 9.18
CA GLY A 326 -21.76 -9.62 8.32
C GLY A 326 -22.70 -8.51 7.86
N ARG A 327 -22.89 -8.33 6.55
CA ARG A 327 -23.84 -7.36 6.00
C ARG A 327 -24.99 -8.04 5.28
N PHE A 328 -26.20 -7.54 5.51
CA PHE A 328 -27.40 -7.97 4.81
C PHE A 328 -27.78 -6.91 3.78
N ALA A 329 -28.01 -7.32 2.53
CA ALA A 329 -28.57 -6.45 1.51
C ALA A 329 -29.74 -7.19 0.85
N TYR A 330 -30.92 -6.59 0.90
CA TYR A 330 -32.10 -7.06 0.16
C TYR A 330 -32.30 -6.15 -1.05
N VAL A 331 -32.57 -6.75 -2.21
CA VAL A 331 -33.08 -6.05 -3.39
C VAL A 331 -34.31 -6.84 -3.81
N VAL A 332 -35.49 -6.28 -3.57
CA VAL A 332 -36.72 -6.74 -4.21
C VAL A 332 -36.70 -6.06 -5.59
N GLN A 333 -36.68 -6.84 -6.67
CA GLN A 333 -36.83 -6.31 -8.03
C GLN A 333 -38.28 -6.43 -8.48
#